data_AF-A0A3D2QPH4-F1
#
_entry.id   AF-A0A3D2QPH4-F1
#
_cell.length_a   1.000
_cell.length_b   1.000
_cell.length_c   1.000
_cell.angle_alpha   90.00
_cell.angle_beta   90.00
_cell.angle_gamma   90.00
#
_symmetry.space_group_name_H-M   'P 1'
#
loop_
_entity.id
_entity.type
_entity.pdbx_description
1 polymer ?
#
loop_
_entity_poly.entity_id
_entity_poly.type
_entity_poly.pdbx_seq_one_letter_code
_entity_poly.pdbx_strand_id
1 'polypeptide(L)'
;TGRGEINNQAKNLTQALVDEHQAGLKIVNVQLLAVNPPSSVADAFRDVSSAREDRSTYINEAMAYRNEVIPSARGQAVGIIETARAEKTRKIDFAIGEAAGFESQLAAYLVAPGVTRTRLYLETLERVLPSVNKFIIDPTVRTDGTELWLTNPEATK
;
A
#
# COMPACT_ATOMS: atom_id res chain seq x y z
N THR A 1 39.36 17.68 -14.26
CA THR A 1 40.72 17.35 -14.69
C THR A 1 41.47 18.57 -15.26
N GLY A 2 40.87 19.41 -16.11
CA GLY A 2 41.57 20.57 -16.70
C GLY A 2 42.08 21.67 -15.74
N ARG A 3 41.44 21.93 -14.58
CA ARG A 3 41.93 22.92 -13.61
C ARG A 3 43.33 22.61 -13.05
N GLY A 4 43.64 21.32 -12.86
CA GLY A 4 44.94 20.89 -12.33
C GLY A 4 46.07 21.08 -13.35
N GLU A 5 45.79 20.79 -14.62
CA GLU A 5 46.74 20.97 -15.72
C GLU A 5 47.08 22.44 -15.94
N ILE A 6 46.07 23.32 -15.93
CA ILE A 6 46.28 24.77 -16.09
C ILE A 6 47.07 25.35 -14.91
N ASN A 7 46.80 24.91 -13.68
CA ASN A 7 47.57 25.35 -12.50
C ASN A 7 49.05 24.92 -12.60
N ASN A 8 49.33 23.71 -13.08
CA ASN A 8 50.70 23.23 -13.30
C ASN A 8 51.41 24.01 -14.41
N GLN A 9 50.69 24.31 -15.49
CA GLN A 9 51.25 25.10 -16.60
C GLN A 9 51.54 26.54 -16.17
N ALA A 10 50.64 27.16 -15.40
CA ALA A 10 50.86 28.48 -14.81
C ALA A 10 52.05 28.47 -13.84
N LYS A 11 52.19 27.44 -12.99
CA LYS A 11 53.35 27.27 -12.10
C LYS A 11 54.67 27.20 -12.86
N ASN A 12 54.74 26.40 -13.92
CA ASN A 12 55.95 26.24 -14.70
C ASN A 12 56.34 27.53 -15.44
N LEU A 13 55.36 28.24 -16.02
CA LEU A 13 55.61 29.54 -16.67
C LEU A 13 56.09 30.59 -15.67
N THR A 14 55.47 30.63 -14.49
CA THR A 14 55.85 31.61 -13.44
C THR A 14 57.24 31.31 -12.89
N GLN A 15 57.60 30.02 -12.70
CA GLN A 15 58.95 29.63 -12.28
C GLN A 15 60.00 30.03 -13.33
N ALA A 16 59.73 29.78 -14.61
CA ALA A 16 60.65 30.15 -15.69
C ALA A 16 60.91 31.66 -15.75
N LEU A 17 59.87 32.48 -15.55
CA LEU A 17 59.98 33.96 -15.55
C LEU A 17 60.83 34.47 -14.38
N VAL A 18 60.66 33.86 -13.21
CA VAL A 18 61.42 34.19 -11.99
C VAL A 18 62.89 33.77 -12.11
N ASP A 19 63.16 32.63 -12.76
CA ASP A 19 64.50 32.13 -13.04
C ASP A 19 65.21 33.00 -14.08
N GLU A 20 64.50 33.45 -15.12
CA GLU A 20 65.01 34.39 -16.15
C GLU A 20 65.43 35.73 -15.54
N HIS A 21 64.65 36.26 -14.60
CA HIS A 21 64.99 37.48 -13.86
C HIS A 21 65.99 37.26 -12.70
N GLN A 22 66.55 36.05 -12.54
CA GLN A 22 67.53 35.69 -11.52
C GLN A 22 67.12 36.08 -10.08
N ALA A 23 65.82 36.04 -9.78
CA ALA A 23 65.30 36.52 -8.50
C ALA A 23 65.58 35.59 -7.31
N GLY A 24 66.06 34.35 -7.57
CA GLY A 24 66.41 33.37 -6.53
C GLY A 24 65.20 32.79 -5.76
N LEU A 25 63.98 32.97 -6.28
CA LEU A 25 62.74 32.54 -5.64
C LEU A 25 62.24 31.21 -6.22
N LYS A 26 61.71 30.33 -5.36
CA LYS A 26 61.10 29.06 -5.76
C LYS A 26 59.59 29.09 -5.55
N ILE A 27 58.84 28.91 -6.63
CA ILE A 27 57.38 28.88 -6.61
C ILE A 27 56.89 27.52 -6.13
N VAL A 28 56.26 27.50 -4.95
CA VAL A 28 55.76 26.25 -4.33
C VAL A 28 54.43 25.83 -4.95
N ASN A 29 53.50 26.77 -5.12
CA ASN A 29 52.18 26.51 -5.68
C ASN A 29 51.61 27.75 -6.40
N VAL A 30 50.83 27.52 -7.46
CA VAL A 30 50.04 28.56 -8.14
C VAL A 30 48.58 28.12 -8.12
N GLN A 31 47.74 28.92 -7.48
CA GLN A 31 46.31 28.69 -7.40
C GLN A 31 45.59 29.76 -8.22
N LEU A 32 44.90 29.35 -9.29
CA LEU A 32 43.98 30.25 -9.97
C LEU A 32 42.83 30.64 -9.03
N LEU A 33 42.70 31.94 -8.77
CA LEU A 33 41.51 32.52 -8.15
C LEU A 33 40.30 32.32 -9.08
N ALA A 34 39.10 32.27 -8.51
CA ALA A 34 37.87 31.86 -9.19
C ALA A 34 37.71 32.52 -10.58
N VAL A 35 37.67 31.70 -11.62
CA VAL A 35 37.44 32.13 -13.00
C VAL A 35 35.94 32.35 -13.18
N ASN A 36 35.49 33.59 -12.98
CA ASN A 36 34.10 33.98 -13.22
C ASN A 36 33.92 34.41 -14.69
N PRO A 37 32.77 34.12 -15.33
CA PRO A 37 32.48 34.61 -16.66
C PRO A 37 32.43 36.16 -16.69
N PRO A 38 32.82 36.79 -17.81
CA PRO A 38 32.68 38.25 -18.00
C PRO A 38 31.23 38.69 -17.79
N SER A 39 31.02 39.90 -17.23
CA SER A 39 29.69 40.43 -16.93
C SER A 39 28.76 40.48 -18.16
N SER A 40 29.30 40.61 -19.36
CA SER A 40 28.55 40.65 -20.63
C SER A 40 27.90 39.32 -21.04
N VAL A 41 28.35 38.18 -20.50
CA VAL A 41 27.87 36.82 -20.89
C VAL A 41 27.44 35.98 -19.70
N ALA A 42 27.55 36.51 -18.48
CA ALA A 42 27.23 35.79 -17.25
C ALA A 42 25.75 35.38 -17.19
N ASP A 43 24.85 36.21 -17.70
CA ASP A 43 23.40 35.93 -17.71
C ASP A 43 23.07 34.77 -18.65
N ALA A 44 23.57 34.79 -19.90
CA ALA A 44 23.38 33.71 -20.85
C ALA A 44 23.97 32.36 -20.36
N PHE A 45 25.09 32.39 -19.64
CA PHE A 45 25.67 31.18 -19.02
C PHE A 45 24.82 30.65 -17.85
N ARG A 46 24.23 31.55 -17.05
CA ARG A 46 23.29 31.17 -15.99
C ARG A 46 22.04 30.54 -16.58
N ASP A 47 21.48 31.09 -17.65
CA ASP A 47 20.30 30.55 -18.32
C ASP A 47 20.54 29.14 -18.87
N VAL A 48 21.67 28.90 -19.54
CA VAL A 48 22.01 27.55 -20.06
C VAL A 48 22.19 26.55 -18.92
N SER A 49 22.74 26.99 -17.79
CA SER A 49 22.94 26.12 -16.62
C SER A 49 21.59 25.80 -15.96
N SER A 50 20.73 26.79 -15.78
CA SER A 50 19.36 26.63 -15.27
C SER A 50 18.57 25.67 -16.16
N ALA A 51 18.56 25.88 -17.48
CA ALA A 51 17.84 25.04 -18.41
C ALA A 51 18.32 23.57 -18.40
N ARG A 52 19.61 23.33 -18.14
CA ARG A 52 20.16 21.98 -17.98
C ARG A 52 19.71 21.32 -16.67
N GLU A 53 19.67 22.08 -15.59
CA GLU A 53 19.18 21.63 -14.29
C GLU A 53 17.69 21.31 -14.36
N ASP A 54 16.88 22.23 -14.90
CA ASP A 54 15.44 22.02 -15.11
C ASP A 54 15.18 20.76 -15.93
N ARG A 55 15.90 20.57 -17.04
CA ARG A 55 15.81 19.35 -17.86
C ARG A 55 16.10 18.10 -17.04
N SER A 56 17.14 18.12 -16.20
CA SER A 56 17.49 16.99 -15.34
C SER A 56 16.37 16.72 -14.33
N THR A 57 15.83 17.77 -13.71
CA THR A 57 14.71 17.69 -12.77
C THR A 57 13.49 17.06 -13.42
N TYR A 58 13.05 17.55 -14.58
CA TYR A 58 11.90 16.98 -15.30
C TYR A 58 12.10 15.51 -15.70
N ILE A 59 13.32 15.14 -16.12
CA ILE A 59 13.63 13.74 -16.43
C ILE A 59 13.53 12.87 -15.17
N ASN A 60 14.09 13.33 -14.05
CA ASN A 60 14.07 12.59 -12.80
C ASN A 60 12.64 12.44 -12.25
N GLU A 61 11.83 13.50 -12.31
CA GLU A 61 10.42 13.46 -11.93
C GLU A 61 9.61 12.49 -12.79
N ALA A 62 9.80 12.53 -14.12
CA ALA A 62 9.14 11.60 -15.03
C ALA A 62 9.56 10.14 -14.76
N MET A 63 10.84 9.90 -14.46
CA MET A 63 11.32 8.59 -14.07
C MET A 63 10.71 8.13 -12.73
N ALA A 64 10.65 9.02 -11.74
CA ALA A 64 10.04 8.74 -10.44
C ALA A 64 8.55 8.37 -10.61
N TYR A 65 7.79 9.19 -11.33
CA TYR A 65 6.38 8.94 -11.62
C TYR A 65 6.16 7.58 -12.31
N ARG A 66 6.97 7.27 -13.33
CA ARG A 66 6.92 5.97 -14.01
C ARG A 66 7.23 4.81 -13.06
N ASN A 67 8.26 4.97 -12.22
CA ASN A 67 8.71 3.97 -11.27
C ASN A 67 7.72 3.78 -10.11
N GLU A 68 6.79 4.71 -9.89
CA GLU A 68 5.70 4.59 -8.93
C GLU A 68 4.46 3.95 -9.57
N VAL A 69 3.99 4.49 -10.70
CA VAL A 69 2.71 4.10 -11.31
C VAL A 69 2.75 2.68 -11.86
N ILE A 70 3.81 2.29 -12.58
CA ILE A 70 3.86 0.97 -13.22
C ILE A 70 3.89 -0.16 -12.18
N PRO A 71 4.75 -0.13 -11.15
CA PRO A 71 4.75 -1.17 -10.12
C PRO A 71 3.46 -1.17 -9.30
N SER A 72 2.91 0.00 -8.95
CA SER A 72 1.64 0.10 -8.24
C SER A 72 0.50 -0.55 -9.02
N ALA A 73 0.34 -0.20 -10.30
CA ALA A 73 -0.69 -0.78 -11.16
C ALA A 73 -0.53 -2.30 -11.34
N ARG A 74 0.71 -2.79 -11.49
CA ARG A 74 0.97 -4.25 -11.53
C ARG A 74 0.62 -4.92 -10.20
N GLY A 75 0.98 -4.30 -9.08
CA GLY A 75 0.65 -4.81 -7.74
C GLY A 75 -0.85 -4.92 -7.53
N GLN A 76 -1.61 -3.90 -7.93
CA GLN A 76 -3.07 -3.92 -7.89
C GLN A 76 -3.65 -5.02 -8.78
N ALA A 77 -3.16 -5.15 -10.02
CA ALA A 77 -3.63 -6.19 -10.93
C ALA A 77 -3.38 -7.61 -10.38
N VAL A 78 -2.19 -7.85 -9.82
CA VAL A 78 -1.86 -9.12 -9.15
C VAL A 78 -2.77 -9.32 -7.94
N GLY A 79 -2.97 -8.29 -7.12
CA GLY A 79 -3.86 -8.34 -5.96
C GLY A 79 -5.28 -8.78 -6.33
N ILE A 80 -5.86 -8.20 -7.38
CA ILE A 80 -7.20 -8.57 -7.86
C ILE A 80 -7.25 -10.05 -8.28
N ILE A 81 -6.22 -10.53 -9.00
CA ILE A 81 -6.16 -11.93 -9.45
C ILE A 81 -6.04 -12.88 -8.25
N GLU A 82 -5.19 -12.55 -7.28
CA GLU A 82 -5.01 -13.38 -6.08
C GLU A 82 -6.25 -13.40 -5.20
N THR A 83 -6.92 -12.26 -5.02
CA THR A 83 -8.22 -12.21 -4.32
C THR A 83 -9.26 -13.07 -5.04
N ALA A 84 -9.36 -12.96 -6.38
CA ALA A 84 -10.29 -13.79 -7.15
C ALA A 84 -9.98 -15.29 -7.05
N ARG A 85 -8.69 -15.67 -7.04
CA ARG A 85 -8.27 -17.06 -6.81
C ARG A 85 -8.64 -17.53 -5.41
N ALA A 86 -8.39 -16.71 -4.38
CA ALA A 86 -8.72 -17.04 -3.00
C ALA A 86 -10.24 -17.23 -2.80
N GLU A 87 -11.06 -16.33 -3.35
CA GLU A 87 -12.53 -16.46 -3.32
C GLU A 87 -13.00 -17.74 -4.02
N LYS A 88 -12.44 -18.03 -5.20
CA LYS A 88 -12.74 -19.27 -5.93
C LYS A 88 -12.43 -20.50 -5.07
N THR A 89 -11.23 -20.58 -4.51
CA THR A 89 -10.80 -21.71 -3.68
C THR A 89 -11.70 -21.82 -2.45
N ARG A 90 -11.96 -20.70 -1.75
CA ARG A 90 -12.87 -20.68 -0.59
C ARG A 90 -14.25 -21.23 -0.94
N LYS A 91 -14.81 -20.85 -2.09
CA LYS A 91 -16.14 -21.32 -2.53
C LYS A 91 -16.14 -22.82 -2.83
N ILE A 92 -15.07 -23.33 -3.43
CA ILE A 92 -14.91 -24.77 -3.70
C ILE A 92 -14.78 -25.54 -2.39
N ASP A 93 -13.88 -25.10 -1.50
CA ASP A 93 -13.65 -25.76 -0.21
C ASP A 93 -14.90 -25.74 0.66
N PHE A 94 -15.64 -24.64 0.66
CA PHE A 94 -16.93 -24.54 1.35
C PHE A 94 -17.93 -25.56 0.79
N ALA A 95 -18.08 -25.65 -0.54
CA ALA A 95 -18.99 -26.60 -1.17
C ALA A 95 -18.59 -28.07 -0.88
N ILE A 96 -17.29 -28.38 -0.88
CA ILE A 96 -16.77 -29.71 -0.52
C ILE A 96 -17.06 -30.01 0.95
N GLY A 97 -16.82 -29.05 1.85
CA GLY A 97 -17.10 -29.19 3.27
C GLY A 97 -18.58 -29.39 3.56
N GLU A 98 -19.46 -28.65 2.88
CA GLU A 98 -20.91 -28.80 3.00
C GLU A 98 -21.38 -30.18 2.50
N ALA A 99 -20.88 -30.63 1.35
CA ALA A 99 -21.17 -31.95 0.83
C ALA A 99 -20.72 -33.07 1.79
N ALA A 100 -19.50 -32.99 2.31
CA ALA A 100 -18.98 -33.96 3.29
C ALA A 100 -19.80 -33.95 4.61
N GLY A 101 -20.23 -32.77 5.05
CA GLY A 101 -21.13 -32.62 6.20
C GLY A 101 -22.48 -33.30 5.96
N PHE A 102 -23.06 -33.10 4.78
CA PHE A 102 -24.32 -33.74 4.38
C PHE A 102 -24.19 -35.26 4.30
N GLU A 103 -23.12 -35.78 3.69
CA GLU A 103 -22.84 -37.23 3.65
C GLU A 103 -22.72 -37.83 5.05
N SER A 104 -22.02 -37.16 5.95
CA SER A 104 -21.87 -37.60 7.35
C SER A 104 -23.22 -37.64 8.07
N GLN A 105 -24.06 -36.62 7.85
CA GLN A 105 -25.39 -36.54 8.42
C GLN A 105 -26.33 -37.62 7.85
N LEU A 106 -26.24 -37.88 6.53
CA LEU A 106 -26.98 -38.94 5.86
C LEU A 106 -26.60 -40.31 6.42
N ALA A 107 -25.31 -40.58 6.61
CA ALA A 107 -24.84 -41.82 7.21
C ALA A 107 -25.42 -42.03 8.62
N ALA A 108 -25.39 -41.01 9.48
CA ALA A 108 -25.99 -41.06 10.81
C ALA A 108 -27.52 -41.25 10.78
N TYR A 109 -28.18 -40.60 9.81
CA TYR A 109 -29.62 -40.74 9.60
C TYR A 109 -30.01 -42.16 9.19
N LEU A 110 -29.26 -42.80 8.30
CA LEU A 110 -29.52 -44.18 7.87
C LEU A 110 -29.41 -45.18 9.01
N VAL A 111 -28.51 -44.94 9.99
CA VAL A 111 -28.35 -45.79 11.18
C VAL A 111 -29.51 -45.60 12.16
N ALA A 112 -29.92 -44.36 12.44
CA ALA A 112 -30.98 -44.07 13.42
C ALA A 112 -31.87 -42.89 13.00
N PRO A 113 -32.88 -43.09 12.12
CA PRO A 113 -33.67 -42.01 11.56
C PRO A 113 -34.45 -41.19 12.59
N GLY A 114 -35.06 -41.85 13.58
CA GLY A 114 -35.91 -41.22 14.59
C GLY A 114 -35.14 -40.30 15.53
N VAL A 115 -34.01 -40.77 16.07
CA VAL A 115 -33.16 -39.99 16.98
C VAL A 115 -32.54 -38.80 16.24
N THR A 116 -32.05 -39.02 15.02
CA THR A 116 -31.42 -37.97 14.21
C THR A 116 -32.41 -36.85 13.86
N ARG A 117 -33.66 -37.17 13.47
CA ARG A 117 -34.70 -36.15 13.23
C ARG A 117 -35.01 -35.32 14.46
N THR A 118 -35.23 -35.98 15.60
CA THR A 118 -35.56 -35.28 16.85
C THR A 118 -34.43 -34.36 17.28
N ARG A 119 -33.17 -34.82 17.18
CA ARG A 119 -32.00 -34.00 17.46
C ARG A 119 -31.96 -32.74 16.59
N LEU A 120 -32.08 -32.90 15.27
CA LEU A 120 -32.04 -31.77 14.32
C LEU A 120 -33.16 -30.77 14.56
N TYR A 121 -34.36 -31.25 14.92
CA TYR A 121 -35.48 -30.40 15.28
C TYR A 121 -35.17 -29.57 16.52
N LEU A 122 -34.66 -30.20 17.60
CA LEU A 122 -34.31 -29.51 18.84
C LEU A 122 -33.16 -28.52 18.64
N GLU A 123 -32.14 -28.87 17.86
CA GLU A 123 -31.01 -27.97 17.53
C GLU A 123 -31.46 -26.77 16.69
N THR A 124 -32.35 -26.98 15.72
CA THR A 124 -32.93 -25.90 14.93
C THR A 124 -33.77 -24.98 15.81
N LEU A 125 -34.57 -25.56 16.70
CA LEU A 125 -35.33 -24.84 17.71
C LEU A 125 -34.39 -24.01 18.58
N GLU A 126 -33.37 -24.60 19.19
CA GLU A 126 -32.38 -23.90 20.02
C GLU A 126 -31.75 -22.71 19.30
N ARG A 127 -31.43 -22.85 18.01
CA ARG A 127 -30.83 -21.78 17.21
C ARG A 127 -31.81 -20.65 16.87
N VAL A 128 -33.07 -20.97 16.56
CA VAL A 128 -34.05 -19.98 16.08
C VAL A 128 -34.80 -19.30 17.23
N LEU A 129 -35.14 -20.05 18.29
CA LEU A 129 -35.93 -19.58 19.42
C LEU A 129 -35.39 -18.29 20.09
N PRO A 130 -34.08 -18.04 20.23
CA PRO A 130 -33.57 -16.80 20.82
C PRO A 130 -33.95 -15.53 20.04
N SER A 131 -34.12 -15.63 18.72
CA SER A 131 -34.43 -14.50 17.84
C SER A 131 -35.92 -14.18 17.74
N VAL A 132 -36.78 -14.92 18.43
CA VAL A 132 -38.24 -14.75 18.38
C VAL A 132 -38.75 -14.19 19.70
N ASN A 133 -39.62 -13.18 19.65
CA ASN A 133 -40.33 -12.70 20.82
C ASN A 133 -41.33 -13.77 21.29
N LYS A 134 -41.08 -14.33 22.48
CA LYS A 134 -41.91 -15.40 23.04
C LYS A 134 -42.88 -14.83 24.06
N PHE A 135 -44.15 -15.16 23.89
CA PHE A 135 -45.19 -14.93 24.89
C PHE A 135 -45.64 -16.28 25.40
N ILE A 136 -45.40 -16.55 26.69
CA ILE A 136 -45.84 -17.78 27.35
C ILE A 136 -47.07 -17.40 28.18
N ILE A 137 -48.23 -17.94 27.81
CA ILE A 137 -49.51 -17.69 28.48
C ILE A 137 -49.91 -18.96 29.21
N ASP A 138 -50.34 -18.83 30.46
CA ASP A 138 -50.82 -19.94 31.27
C ASP A 138 -52.16 -20.49 30.69
N PRO A 139 -52.34 -21.82 30.58
CA PRO A 139 -53.57 -22.44 30.06
C PRO A 139 -54.87 -22.02 30.76
N THR A 140 -54.78 -21.50 31.99
CA THR A 140 -55.92 -21.04 32.78
C THR A 140 -56.43 -19.65 32.38
N VAL A 141 -55.66 -18.90 31.57
CA VAL A 141 -56.05 -17.57 31.10
C VAL A 141 -57.05 -17.70 29.95
N ARG A 142 -58.30 -17.27 30.18
CA ARG A 142 -59.31 -17.13 29.12
C ARG A 142 -58.95 -15.94 28.22
N THR A 143 -58.71 -16.23 26.94
CA THR A 143 -58.33 -15.24 25.91
C THR A 143 -59.52 -14.54 25.26
N ASP A 144 -60.75 -14.98 25.52
CA ASP A 144 -61.96 -14.31 25.05
C ASP A 144 -62.16 -12.98 25.80
N GLY A 145 -61.73 -11.88 25.18
CA GLY A 145 -61.97 -10.51 25.66
C GLY A 145 -60.78 -9.78 26.29
N THR A 146 -59.58 -10.39 26.30
CA THR A 146 -58.40 -9.79 26.94
C THR A 146 -57.50 -9.13 25.89
N GLU A 147 -57.47 -7.79 25.84
CA GLU A 147 -56.45 -7.05 25.08
C GLU A 147 -55.09 -7.17 25.78
N LEU A 148 -54.12 -7.77 25.10
CA LEU A 148 -52.75 -7.89 25.61
C LEU A 148 -51.96 -6.61 25.30
N TRP A 149 -51.83 -5.73 26.28
CA TRP A 149 -51.00 -4.52 26.18
C TRP A 149 -49.55 -4.82 26.51
N LEU A 150 -48.72 -4.96 25.48
CA LEU A 150 -47.27 -5.17 25.60
C LEU A 150 -46.56 -3.81 25.52
N THR A 151 -46.30 -3.18 26.66
CA THR A 151 -45.47 -1.97 26.69
C THR A 151 -43.99 -2.35 26.61
N ASN A 152 -43.30 -1.90 25.55
CA ASN A 152 -41.86 -2.08 25.37
C ASN A 152 -41.08 -1.14 26.31
N PRO A 153 -40.36 -1.63 27.32
CA PRO A 153 -39.61 -0.78 28.25
C PRO A 153 -38.35 -0.14 27.63
N GLU A 154 -37.93 -0.54 26.42
CA GLU A 154 -36.72 0.00 25.76
C GLU A 154 -37.00 1.14 24.77
N ALA A 155 -38.26 1.53 24.55
CA ALA A 155 -38.61 2.59 23.58
C ALA A 155 -38.42 4.03 24.11
N THR A 156 -37.85 4.22 25.30
CA THR A 156 -37.64 5.54 25.93
C THR A 156 -36.18 5.82 26.29
N LYS A 157 -35.25 5.63 25.35
CA LYS A 157 -33.93 6.25 25.38
C LYS A 157 -33.53 6.78 24.00
#